data_AF-A0A2V7LFN2-F1
#
_entry.id   AF-A0A2V7LFN2-F1
#
_cell.length_a   1.000
_cell.length_b   1.000
_cell.length_c   1.000
_cell.angle_alpha   90.00
_cell.angle_beta   90.00
_cell.angle_gamma   90.00
#
_symmetry.space_group_name_H-M   'P 1'
#
loop_
_entity.id
_entity.type
_entity.pdbx_description
1 polymer ?
#
loop_
_entity_poly.entity_id
_entity_poly.type
_entity_poly.pdbx_seq_one_letter_code
_entity_poly.pdbx_strand_id
1 'polypeptide(L)' 'MSTRKSTPVRVGVVGTGALGFHHARLLRHMPGVTFAGIYDKNPARAAE' A
#
# COMPACT_ATOMS: atom_id res chain seq x y z
N MET A 1 8.68 17.76 25.99
CA MET A 1 8.76 17.47 24.55
C MET A 1 7.67 16.45 24.24
N SER A 2 6.55 16.85 23.64
CA SER A 2 5.38 15.98 23.44
C SER A 2 5.61 15.07 22.22
N THR A 3 5.72 13.76 22.45
CA THR A 3 5.81 12.75 21.39
C THR A 3 4.40 12.54 20.82
N ARG A 4 4.09 13.22 19.71
CA ARG A 4 2.87 12.89 18.95
C ARG A 4 3.00 11.46 18.44
N LYS A 5 2.21 10.55 18.99
CA LYS A 5 2.06 9.18 18.49
C LYS A 5 1.50 9.30 17.07
N SER A 6 2.33 9.02 16.05
CA SER A 6 1.90 9.08 14.66
C SER A 6 0.86 7.98 14.43
N THR A 7 -0.34 8.38 14.00
CA THR A 7 -1.35 7.42 13.58
C THR A 7 -0.93 6.83 12.24
N PRO A 8 -0.97 5.50 12.05
CA PRO A 8 -0.59 4.89 10.79
C PRO A 8 -1.42 5.44 9.62
N VAL A 9 -0.77 5.73 8.50
CA VAL A 9 -1.43 6.22 7.29
C VAL A 9 -2.09 5.04 6.57
N ARG A 10 -3.38 5.17 6.27
CA ARG A 10 -4.09 4.16 5.46
C ARG A 10 -3.79 4.39 3.99
N VAL A 11 -3.26 3.38 3.30
CA VAL A 11 -2.82 3.49 1.90
C VAL A 11 -3.33 2.31 1.08
N GLY A 12 -3.81 2.58 -0.13
CA GLY A 12 -4.12 1.57 -1.14
C GLY A 12 -3.39 1.86 -2.45
N VAL A 13 -3.26 0.86 -3.31
CA VAL A 13 -2.59 0.99 -4.62
C VAL A 13 -3.61 0.78 -5.74
N VAL A 14 -3.66 1.71 -6.69
CA VAL A 14 -4.50 1.65 -7.90
C VAL A 14 -3.57 1.41 -9.09
N GLY A 15 -3.66 0.23 -9.68
CA GLY A 15 -2.79 -0.28 -10.74
C GLY A 15 -1.59 -1.03 -10.18
N THR A 16 -1.43 -2.31 -10.54
CA THR A 16 -0.29 -3.18 -10.21
C THR A 16 0.43 -3.65 -11.46
N GLY A 17 0.63 -2.75 -12.42
CA GLY A 17 1.58 -2.96 -13.51
C GLY A 17 3.04 -2.92 -13.03
N ALA A 18 3.99 -2.72 -13.95
CA ALA A 18 5.43 -2.79 -13.71
C ALA A 18 5.94 -2.00 -12.47
N LEU A 19 5.34 -0.85 -12.18
CA LEU A 19 5.73 -0.02 -11.03
C LEU A 19 4.79 -0.18 -9.82
N GLY A 20 3.51 -0.45 -10.06
CA GLY A 20 2.49 -0.52 -9.01
C GLY A 20 2.70 -1.70 -8.07
N PHE A 21 3.13 -2.85 -8.60
CA PHE A 21 3.48 -4.02 -7.80
C PHE A 21 4.56 -3.71 -6.75
N HIS A 22 5.61 -2.99 -7.13
CA HIS A 22 6.69 -2.64 -6.20
C HIS A 22 6.22 -1.71 -5.08
N HIS A 23 5.32 -0.77 -5.38
CA HIS A 23 4.70 0.08 -4.36
C HIS A 23 3.84 -0.74 -3.40
N ALA A 24 2.98 -1.63 -3.91
CA ALA A 24 2.18 -2.51 -3.07
C ALA A 24 3.06 -3.40 -2.16
N ARG A 25 4.11 -4.00 -2.72
CA ARG A 25 5.06 -4.85 -1.99
C ARG A 25 5.75 -4.09 -0.85
N LEU A 26 6.24 -2.88 -1.11
CA LEU A 26 6.96 -2.09 -0.11
C LEU A 26 6.03 -1.50 0.95
N LEU A 27 4.90 -0.90 0.53
CA LEU A 27 3.93 -0.27 1.43
C LEU A 27 3.32 -1.27 2.42
N ARG A 28 3.14 -2.53 2.01
CA ARG A 28 2.63 -3.59 2.90
C ARG A 28 3.54 -3.90 4.09
N HIS A 29 4.84 -3.63 3.97
CA HIS A 29 5.83 -3.90 5.02
C HIS A 29 6.35 -2.63 5.69
N MET A 30 5.84 -1.45 5.30
CA MET A 30 6.33 -0.18 5.78
C MET A 30 5.78 0.14 7.18
N PRO A 31 6.65 0.41 8.16
CA PRO A 31 6.21 0.87 9.48
C PRO A 31 5.40 2.18 9.35
N GLY A 32 4.33 2.28 10.15
CA GLY A 32 3.46 3.47 10.11
C GLY A 32 2.48 3.50 8.94
N VAL A 33 2.32 2.40 8.20
CA VAL A 33 1.32 2.24 7.15
C VAL A 33 0.32 1.15 7.54
N THR A 34 -0.96 1.44 7.32
CA THR A 34 -2.03 0.44 7.29
C THR A 34 -2.40 0.19 5.84
N PHE A 35 -1.92 -0.90 5.27
CA PHE A 35 -2.19 -1.24 3.88
C PHE A 35 -3.64 -1.70 3.70
N ALA A 36 -4.42 -0.93 2.94
CA ALA A 36 -5.87 -1.09 2.81
C ALA A 36 -6.28 -2.00 1.64
N GLY A 37 -5.44 -2.14 0.61
CA GLY A 37 -5.72 -3.03 -0.52
C GLY A 37 -5.16 -2.53 -1.86
N ILE A 38 -5.52 -3.28 -2.91
CA ILE A 38 -5.09 -3.09 -4.29
C ILE A 38 -6.33 -3.09 -5.18
N TYR A 39 -6.31 -2.25 -6.22
CA TYR A 39 -7.25 -2.30 -7.33
C TYR A 39 -6.50 -2.29 -8.65
N ASP A 40 -6.84 -3.17 -9.60
CA ASP A 40 -6.39 -3.10 -10.99
C ASP A 40 -7.57 -3.46 -11.90
N LYS A 41 -7.63 -2.88 -13.11
CA LYS A 41 -8.67 -3.21 -14.10
C LYS A 41 -8.56 -4.65 -14.60
N ASN A 42 -7.35 -5.23 -14.54
CA ASN A 42 -7.13 -6.63 -14.79
C ASN A 42 -7.14 -7.37 -13.43
N PRO A 43 -8.16 -8.17 -13.12
CA PRO A 43 -8.29 -8.82 -11.81
C PRO A 43 -7.12 -9.78 -11.51
N ALA A 44 -6.46 -10.32 -12.54
CA ALA A 44 -5.28 -11.17 -12.34
C ALA A 44 -4.11 -10.38 -11.73
N ARG A 45 -3.94 -9.09 -12.11
CA ARG A 45 -2.88 -8.24 -11.56
C ARG A 45 -3.16 -7.76 -10.14
N ALA A 46 -4.42 -7.63 -9.77
CA ALA A 46 -4.80 -7.31 -8.39
C ALA A 46 -4.57 -8.50 -7.43
N ALA A 47 -4.44 -9.72 -7.95
CA ALA A 47 -4.24 -10.95 -7.18
C ALA A 47 -2.76 -11.37 -7.06
N GLU A 48 -1.84 -10.73 -7.79
CA GLU A 48 -0.38 -10.87 -7.64
C GLU A 48 0.14 -10.18 -6.36
#